data_AF-A0A1V5CI71-F1
#
_entry.id   AF-A0A1V5CI71-F1
#
_cell.length_a   1.000
_cell.length_b   1.000
_cell.length_c   1.000
_cell.angle_alpha   90.00
_cell.angle_beta   90.00
_cell.angle_gamma   90.00
#
_symmetry.space_group_name_H-M   'P 1'
#
loop_
_entity.id
_entity.type
_entity.pdbx_description
1 polymer ?
#
loop_
_entity_poly.entity_id
_entity_poly.type
_entity_poly.pdbx_seq_one_letter_code
_entity_poly.pdbx_strand_id
1 'polypeptide(L)'
;MEYQKLAAKTESDYVVNIANAQPFEEANLLKKLKPDIFLGHWNGNATAAKLGIPASVIYHTGLSFIGYKGVYEVARRLYKQLKNTTYNRKLSAHVRLPYSEGWYEEDAFKYIRAAAGGESNE
;
A
#
# COMPACT_ATOMS: atom_id res chain seq x y z
N MET A 1 2.58 -21.74 -5.83
CA MET A 1 4.01 -22.14 -5.97
C MET A 1 4.92 -20.98 -6.34
N GLU A 2 4.70 -20.22 -7.44
CA GLU A 2 5.62 -19.11 -7.82
C GLU A 2 5.68 -17.96 -6.81
N TYR A 3 4.56 -17.62 -6.16
CA TYR A 3 4.54 -16.62 -5.08
C TYR A 3 5.53 -16.94 -3.96
N GLN A 4 5.55 -18.20 -3.49
CA GLN A 4 6.47 -18.62 -2.44
C GLN A 4 7.92 -18.69 -2.91
N LYS A 5 8.18 -19.00 -4.19
CA LYS A 5 9.54 -18.94 -4.73
C LYS A 5 10.07 -17.52 -4.81
N LEU A 6 9.20 -16.57 -5.20
CA LEU A 6 9.55 -15.15 -5.20
C LEU A 6 9.76 -14.67 -3.77
N ALA A 7 8.80 -14.92 -2.87
CA ALA A 7 8.90 -14.52 -1.46
C ALA A 7 10.08 -15.16 -0.71
N ALA A 8 10.40 -16.43 -0.99
CA ALA A 8 11.55 -17.13 -0.38
C ALA A 8 12.90 -16.71 -0.97
N LYS A 9 12.93 -16.16 -2.19
CA LYS A 9 14.11 -15.51 -2.75
C LYS A 9 14.29 -14.08 -2.27
N THR A 10 13.27 -13.50 -1.65
CA THR A 10 13.36 -12.20 -1.01
C THR A 10 13.99 -12.37 0.37
N GLU A 11 15.30 -12.21 0.47
CA GLU A 11 15.90 -11.86 1.76
C GLU A 11 15.38 -10.46 2.12
N SER A 12 14.45 -10.31 3.06
CA SER A 12 14.09 -8.94 3.43
C SER A 12 13.31 -8.67 4.71
N ASP A 13 13.67 -7.53 5.30
CA ASP A 13 12.96 -6.78 6.35
C ASP A 13 11.65 -6.11 5.86
N TYR A 14 11.05 -6.56 4.74
CA TYR A 14 9.82 -5.98 4.19
C TYR A 14 8.78 -7.02 3.79
N VAL A 15 7.52 -6.58 3.83
CA VAL A 15 6.36 -7.41 3.47
C VAL A 15 6.13 -7.38 1.97
N VAL A 16 6.02 -8.55 1.36
CA VAL A 16 5.71 -8.72 -0.07
C VAL A 16 4.25 -9.16 -0.23
N ASN A 17 3.52 -8.47 -1.11
CA ASN A 17 2.20 -8.86 -1.59
C ASN A 17 2.18 -8.68 -3.13
N ILE A 18 1.74 -9.69 -3.87
CA ILE A 18 1.79 -9.71 -5.34
C ILE A 18 0.39 -9.99 -5.88
N ALA A 19 -0.13 -9.06 -6.69
CA ALA A 19 -1.32 -9.25 -7.53
C ALA A 19 -2.62 -9.66 -6.83
N ASN A 20 -2.77 -9.49 -5.51
CA ASN A 20 -4.01 -9.88 -4.84
C ASN A 20 -5.20 -8.96 -5.14
N ALA A 21 -4.95 -7.72 -5.57
CA ALA A 21 -5.95 -6.74 -6.02
C ALA A 21 -7.17 -6.54 -5.08
N GLN A 22 -7.11 -7.06 -3.85
CA GLN A 22 -8.16 -6.99 -2.87
C GLN A 22 -8.00 -5.71 -2.04
N PRO A 23 -8.96 -4.77 -2.08
CA PRO A 23 -8.84 -3.50 -1.36
C PRO A 23 -8.68 -3.65 0.16
N PHE A 24 -9.24 -4.72 0.74
CA PHE A 24 -9.15 -4.94 2.18
C PHE A 24 -7.72 -5.29 2.61
N GLU A 25 -6.99 -6.11 1.85
CA GLU A 25 -5.61 -6.50 2.17
C GLU A 25 -4.70 -5.27 2.18
N GLU A 26 -4.85 -4.41 1.16
CA GLU A 26 -4.11 -3.16 1.06
C GLU A 26 -4.43 -2.23 2.22
N ALA A 27 -5.71 -2.03 2.55
CA ALA A 27 -6.13 -1.19 3.67
C ALA A 27 -5.56 -1.71 5.01
N ASN A 28 -5.53 -3.04 5.17
CA ASN A 28 -4.97 -3.70 6.35
C ASN A 28 -3.46 -3.49 6.46
N LEU A 29 -2.73 -3.75 5.37
CA LEU A 29 -1.29 -3.54 5.30
C LEU A 29 -0.92 -2.09 5.56
N LEU A 30 -1.64 -1.14 4.97
CA LEU A 30 -1.40 0.29 5.21
C LEU A 30 -1.61 0.67 6.67
N LYS A 31 -2.68 0.16 7.32
CA LYS A 31 -2.96 0.43 8.73
C LYS A 31 -1.91 -0.17 9.67
N LYS A 32 -1.38 -1.35 9.33
CA LYS A 32 -0.37 -2.07 10.12
C LYS A 32 1.03 -1.49 9.94
N LEU A 33 1.48 -1.33 8.70
CA LEU A 33 2.82 -0.86 8.35
C LEU A 33 3.00 0.63 8.61
N LYS A 34 1.93 1.44 8.49
CA LYS A 34 1.93 2.90 8.67
C LYS A 34 3.11 3.58 7.95
N PRO A 35 3.27 3.38 6.63
CA PRO A 35 4.39 3.96 5.91
C PRO A 35 4.34 5.49 5.94
N ASP A 36 5.51 6.13 5.86
CA ASP A 36 5.61 7.59 5.76
C ASP A 36 5.02 8.15 4.46
N ILE A 37 5.03 7.33 3.41
CA ILE A 37 4.45 7.66 2.11
C ILE A 37 4.00 6.40 1.37
N PHE A 38 2.87 6.52 0.66
CA PHE A 38 2.35 5.48 -0.21
C PHE A 38 2.40 5.90 -1.68
N LEU A 39 2.91 5.02 -2.54
CA LEU A 39 2.99 5.24 -3.99
C LEU A 39 2.11 4.21 -4.69
N GLY A 40 0.97 4.64 -5.22
CA GLY A 40 0.01 3.73 -5.82
C GLY A 40 -0.95 4.41 -6.80
N HIS A 41 -1.98 3.68 -7.21
CA HIS A 41 -3.05 4.21 -8.05
C HIS A 41 -4.09 4.96 -7.21
N TRP A 42 -5.04 5.62 -7.89
CA TRP A 42 -6.00 6.53 -7.25
C TRP A 42 -6.79 5.87 -6.11
N ASN A 43 -7.21 4.60 -6.27
CA ASN A 43 -7.95 3.84 -5.26
C ASN A 43 -7.14 3.66 -3.97
N GLY A 44 -5.94 3.09 -4.07
CA GLY A 44 -5.10 2.88 -2.90
C GLY A 44 -4.62 4.17 -2.27
N ASN A 45 -4.39 5.21 -3.07
CA ASN A 45 -4.04 6.53 -2.55
C ASN A 45 -5.18 7.16 -1.75
N ALA A 46 -6.43 6.94 -2.14
CA ALA A 46 -7.58 7.40 -1.37
C ALA A 46 -7.68 6.65 -0.04
N THR A 47 -7.43 5.34 -0.03
CA THR A 47 -7.35 4.52 1.19
C THR A 47 -6.23 5.01 2.12
N ALA A 48 -5.00 5.13 1.61
CA ALA A 48 -3.86 5.65 2.35
C ALA A 48 -4.13 7.04 2.94
N ALA A 49 -4.71 7.95 2.15
CA ALA A 49 -5.04 9.30 2.61
C ALA A 49 -6.04 9.30 3.77
N LYS A 50 -7.10 8.48 3.69
CA LYS A 50 -8.08 8.32 4.78
C LYS A 50 -7.46 7.69 6.03
N LEU A 51 -6.42 6.88 5.86
CA LEU A 51 -5.64 6.29 6.96
C LEU A 51 -4.59 7.26 7.55
N GLY A 52 -4.46 8.47 7.01
CA GLY A 52 -3.53 9.48 7.51
C GLY A 52 -2.16 9.45 6.85
N ILE A 53 -1.97 8.59 5.85
CA ILE A 53 -0.71 8.37 5.14
C ILE A 53 -0.65 9.30 3.92
N PRO A 54 0.41 10.11 3.76
CA PRO A 54 0.67 10.84 2.51
C PRO A 54 0.73 9.89 1.32
N ALA A 55 0.06 10.22 0.21
CA ALA A 55 0.01 9.36 -0.96
C ALA A 55 0.31 10.12 -2.26
N SER A 56 1.00 9.48 -3.20
CA SER A 56 1.27 10.03 -4.54
C SER A 56 0.90 9.04 -5.63
N VAL A 57 0.30 9.56 -6.70
CA VAL A 57 -0.13 8.75 -7.84
C VAL A 57 1.09 8.39 -8.68
N ILE A 58 1.29 7.08 -8.90
CA ILE A 58 2.21 6.60 -9.92
C ILE A 58 1.58 6.79 -11.31
N TYR A 59 2.39 7.14 -12.31
CA TYR A 59 1.94 7.33 -13.70
C TYR A 59 0.90 8.44 -13.92
N HIS A 60 1.02 9.55 -13.19
CA HIS A 60 0.16 10.71 -13.46
C HIS A 60 0.45 11.33 -14.83
N THR A 61 -0.57 11.36 -15.71
CA THR A 61 -0.49 11.97 -17.04
C THR A 61 -0.27 13.47 -16.90
N GLY A 62 0.99 13.90 -17.04
CA GLY A 62 1.41 15.30 -16.89
C GLY A 62 2.68 15.50 -16.05
N LEU A 63 3.20 14.46 -15.40
CA LEU A 63 4.49 14.49 -14.71
C LEU A 63 5.54 13.73 -15.49
N SER A 64 6.77 14.26 -15.52
CA SER A 64 7.91 13.49 -15.96
C SER A 64 8.32 12.55 -14.83
N PHE A 65 8.36 11.25 -15.10
CA PHE A 65 8.87 10.24 -14.16
C PHE A 65 10.23 9.69 -14.57
N ILE A 66 10.63 9.88 -15.84
CA ILE A 66 11.79 9.22 -16.45
C ILE A 66 12.87 10.26 -16.78
N GLY A 67 14.13 9.84 -16.69
CA GLY A 67 15.30 10.67 -16.97
C GLY A 67 15.60 11.67 -15.86
N TYR A 68 16.64 12.48 -16.06
CA TYR A 68 17.14 13.41 -15.03
C TYR A 68 16.07 14.38 -14.51
N LYS A 69 15.27 14.94 -15.43
CA LYS A 69 14.16 15.82 -15.07
C LYS A 69 13.10 15.09 -14.25
N GLY A 70 12.75 13.87 -14.65
CA GLY A 70 11.73 13.09 -13.95
C GLY A 70 12.13 12.72 -12.52
N VAL A 71 13.38 12.31 -12.31
CA VAL A 71 13.92 12.04 -10.96
C VAL A 71 13.80 13.28 -10.07
N TYR A 72 14.18 14.46 -10.58
CA TYR A 72 14.05 15.71 -9.84
C TYR A 72 12.59 16.08 -9.53
N GLU A 73 11.69 15.95 -10.50
CA GLU A 73 10.27 16.26 -10.31
C GLU A 73 9.62 15.36 -9.26
N VAL A 74 9.88 14.05 -9.32
CA VAL A 74 9.41 13.08 -8.33
C VAL A 74 9.98 13.40 -6.95
N ALA A 75 11.31 13.54 -6.82
CA ALA A 75 11.96 13.83 -5.55
C ALA A 75 11.42 15.12 -4.90
N ARG A 76 11.30 16.20 -5.68
CA ARG A 76 10.76 17.48 -5.21
C ARG A 76 9.31 17.35 -4.73
N ARG A 77 8.48 16.54 -5.39
CA ARG A 77 7.08 16.31 -5.02
C ARG A 77 6.99 15.52 -3.71
N LEU A 78 7.71 14.39 -3.62
CA LEU A 78 7.73 13.56 -2.42
C LEU A 78 8.25 14.34 -1.21
N TYR A 79 9.32 15.13 -1.38
CA TYR A 79 9.84 16.01 -0.33
C TYR A 79 8.79 16.98 0.21
N LYS A 80 8.01 17.64 -0.66
CA LYS A 80 6.94 18.55 -0.24
C LYS A 80 5.82 17.83 0.51
N GLN A 81 5.45 16.62 0.08
CA GLN A 81 4.41 15.83 0.73
C GLN A 81 4.86 15.37 2.12
N LEU A 82 6.09 14.86 2.25
CA LEU A 82 6.67 14.44 3.53
C LEU A 82 6.84 15.63 4.50
N LYS A 83 7.19 16.82 3.99
CA LYS A 83 7.34 18.03 4.82
C LYS A 83 6.01 18.53 5.40
N ASN A 84 4.87 18.23 4.78
CA ASN A 84 3.56 18.65 5.27
C ASN A 84 2.50 17.54 5.13
N THR A 85 2.40 16.72 6.17
CA THR A 85 1.42 15.63 6.28
C THR A 85 0.10 16.06 6.93
N THR A 86 -0.08 17.36 7.21
CA THR A 86 -1.20 17.88 8.00
C THR A 86 -2.55 17.56 7.36
N TYR A 87 -2.64 17.60 6.04
CA TYR A 87 -3.88 17.28 5.33
C TYR A 87 -4.32 15.83 5.62
N ASN A 88 -3.45 14.85 5.38
CA ASN A 88 -3.76 13.43 5.60
C ASN A 88 -4.07 13.15 7.07
N ARG A 89 -3.28 13.68 8.01
CA ARG A 89 -3.53 13.52 9.46
C ARG A 89 -4.88 14.11 9.89
N LYS A 90 -5.25 15.29 9.37
CA LYS A 90 -6.55 15.89 9.66
C LYS A 90 -7.67 15.10 9.02
N LEU A 91 -7.50 14.67 7.77
CA LEU A 91 -8.48 13.86 7.06
C LEU A 91 -8.79 12.58 7.87
N SER A 92 -7.77 11.84 8.31
CA SER A 92 -7.96 10.60 9.07
C SER A 92 -8.69 10.79 10.40
N ALA A 93 -8.58 11.97 11.02
CA ALA A 93 -9.28 12.28 12.25
C ALA A 93 -10.77 12.63 12.05
N HIS A 94 -11.20 12.93 10.82
CA HIS A 94 -12.56 13.42 10.52
C HIS A 94 -13.33 12.55 9.53
N VAL A 95 -12.76 11.42 9.09
CA VAL A 95 -13.43 10.49 8.17
C VAL A 95 -13.74 9.18 8.86
N ARG A 96 -14.91 8.63 8.55
CA ARG A 96 -15.25 7.26 8.91
C ARG A 96 -14.63 6.30 7.90
N LEU A 97 -13.90 5.31 8.40
CA LEU A 97 -13.33 4.25 7.58
C LEU A 97 -14.41 3.20 7.21
N PRO A 98 -14.29 2.54 6.05
CA PRO A 98 -15.29 1.57 5.58
C PRO A 98 -15.27 0.24 6.36
N TYR A 99 -14.13 -0.12 6.97
CA TYR A 99 -13.94 -1.36 7.74
C TYR A 99 -14.01 -1.10 9.25
N SER A 100 -14.41 -2.12 10.01
CA SER A 100 -14.38 -2.10 11.48
C SER A 100 -12.94 -2.25 12.01
N GLU A 101 -12.71 -1.95 13.29
CA GLU A 101 -11.38 -2.10 13.89
C GLU A 101 -10.89 -3.54 13.87
N GLY A 102 -11.74 -4.51 14.23
CA GLY A 102 -11.37 -5.94 14.18
C GLY A 102 -10.93 -6.39 12.78
N TRP A 103 -11.51 -5.83 11.72
CA TRP A 103 -11.06 -6.10 10.36
C TRP A 103 -9.62 -5.65 10.10
N TYR A 104 -9.20 -4.49 10.61
CA TYR A 104 -7.82 -3.99 10.50
C TYR A 104 -6.81 -4.74 11.39
N GLU A 105 -7.28 -5.58 12.30
CA GLU A 105 -6.43 -6.42 13.14
C GLU A 105 -6.17 -7.78 12.47
N GLU A 106 -7.09 -8.25 11.62
CA GLU A 106 -6.96 -9.52 10.90
C GLU A 106 -5.71 -9.59 10.01
N ASP A 107 -5.17 -10.79 9.84
CA ASP A 107 -4.06 -11.03 8.91
C ASP A 107 -4.45 -10.56 7.49
N ALA A 108 -3.62 -9.67 6.93
CA ALA A 108 -3.82 -9.15 5.58
C ALA A 108 -3.75 -10.26 4.52
N PHE A 109 -3.13 -11.39 4.83
CA PHE A 109 -2.97 -12.51 3.90
C PHE A 109 -3.97 -13.66 4.13
N LYS A 110 -4.92 -13.50 5.07
CA LYS A 110 -5.84 -14.55 5.54
C LYS A 110 -6.56 -15.31 4.42
N TYR A 111 -6.93 -14.64 3.32
CA TYR A 111 -7.74 -15.23 2.25
C TYR A 111 -6.91 -15.71 1.05
N ILE A 112 -5.60 -15.55 1.08
CA ILE A 112 -4.72 -16.05 0.03
C ILE A 112 -4.48 -17.52 0.32
N ARG A 113 -5.36 -18.35 -0.22
CA ARG A 113 -5.08 -19.77 -0.33
C ARG A 113 -3.95 -19.89 -1.35
N ALA A 114 -2.77 -20.30 -0.91
CA ALA A 114 -1.83 -20.92 -1.82
C ALA A 114 -2.63 -22.01 -2.55
N ALA A 115 -2.75 -21.92 -3.88
CA ALA A 115 -3.42 -22.95 -4.66
C ALA A 115 -2.80 -24.29 -4.30
N ALA A 116 -3.47 -25.02 -3.40
CA ALA A 116 -3.06 -26.31 -2.92
C ALA A 116 -3.45 -27.28 -4.03
N GLY A 117 -2.51 -27.51 -4.93
CA GLY A 117 -2.38 -28.81 -5.60
C GLY A 117 -1.79 -29.84 -4.62
N GLY A 118 -2.32 -29.90 -3.41
CA GLY A 118 -1.89 -30.78 -2.33
C GLY A 118 -3.10 -31.02 -1.44
N GLU A 119 -3.56 -32.26 -1.45
CA GLU A 119 -4.78 -32.77 -0.83
C GLU A 119 -5.04 -32.18 0.57
N SER A 120 -6.24 -31.64 0.75
CA SER A 120 -6.83 -31.54 2.09
C SER A 120 -7.24 -32.95 2.52
N ASN A 121 -6.38 -33.62 3.27
CA ASN A 121 -6.86 -34.64 4.20
C ASN A 121 -7.38 -33.94 5.45
N GLU A 122 -8.69 -34.11 5.66
CA GLU A 122 -9.49 -33.99 6.89
C GLU A 122 -9.11 -32.91 7.93
#